data_AF-A0A091BYI3-F1
#
_entry.id   AF-A0A091BYI3-F1
#
_cell.length_a   1.000
_cell.length_b   1.000
_cell.length_c   1.000
_cell.angle_alpha   90.00
_cell.angle_beta   90.00
_cell.angle_gamma   90.00
#
_symmetry.space_group_name_H-M   'P 1'
#
loop_
_entity.id
_entity.type
_entity.pdbx_description
1 polymer ?
#
loop_
_entity_poly.entity_id
_entity_poly.type
_entity_poly.pdbx_seq_one_letter_code
_entity_poly.pdbx_strand_id
1 'polypeptide(L)'
;MSFYQPKLEKHRTQIELQQNDGTLVELSQVSPLVAALAGQEQGDHRFYFPKEMIEERLQNNFDLFGETYRLFASHIHNGELI
;
A
#
# COMPACT_ATOMS: atom_id res chain seq x y z
N MET A 1 -7.80 -2.08 -1.95
CA MET A 1 -8.44 -2.41 -0.66
C MET A 1 -9.15 -1.15 -0.19
N SER A 2 -10.43 -1.20 0.18
CA SER A 2 -11.13 -0.02 0.71
C SER A 2 -10.96 0.03 2.23
N PHE A 3 -10.35 1.08 2.75
CA PHE A 3 -10.14 1.29 4.18
C PHE A 3 -11.30 2.10 4.81
N TYR A 4 -11.47 2.01 6.13
CA TYR A 4 -12.38 2.86 6.87
C TYR A 4 -11.82 4.30 6.92
N GLN A 5 -12.58 5.26 6.39
CA GLN A 5 -12.16 6.66 6.22
C GLN A 5 -13.23 7.62 6.79
N PRO A 6 -13.36 7.72 8.13
CA PRO A 6 -14.44 8.47 8.77
C PRO A 6 -14.37 10.00 8.55
N LYS A 7 -13.21 10.51 8.11
CA LYS A 7 -12.95 11.94 7.84
C LYS A 7 -13.45 12.43 6.48
N LEU A 8 -13.78 11.53 5.56
CA LEU A 8 -14.47 11.93 4.33
C LEU A 8 -15.90 12.29 4.74
N GLU A 9 -16.31 13.53 4.49
CA GLU A 9 -17.65 14.11 4.72
C GLU A 9 -18.72 13.38 3.86
N LYS A 10 -18.86 12.07 4.05
CA LYS A 10 -19.81 11.18 3.40
C LYS A 10 -20.34 10.26 4.49
N HIS A 11 -21.62 10.43 4.85
CA HIS A 11 -22.32 9.55 5.79
C HIS A 11 -22.16 8.05 5.52
N ARG A 12 -21.87 7.66 4.28
CA ARG A 12 -21.61 6.27 3.87
C ARG A 12 -20.27 5.69 4.36
N THR A 13 -19.40 6.50 4.97
CA THR A 13 -18.06 6.10 5.41
C THR A 13 -17.86 6.13 6.92
N GLN A 14 -18.87 6.54 7.69
CA GLN A 14 -18.83 6.68 9.15
C GLN A 14 -19.64 5.57 9.82
N ILE A 15 -19.19 5.13 10.99
CA ILE A 15 -19.91 4.22 11.88
C ILE A 15 -20.25 5.02 13.14
N GLU A 16 -21.54 5.24 13.36
CA GLU A 16 -22.07 5.98 14.52
C GLU A 16 -22.48 5.02 15.63
N LEU A 17 -22.12 5.34 16.88
CA LEU A 17 -22.55 4.63 18.08
C LEU A 17 -23.59 5.47 18.81
N GLN A 18 -24.77 4.90 19.07
CA GLN A 18 -25.81 5.55 19.86
C GLN A 18 -25.55 5.37 21.35
N GLN A 19 -25.51 6.48 22.08
CA GLN A 19 -25.40 6.53 23.53
C GLN A 19 -26.78 6.40 24.20
N ASN A 20 -26.78 6.13 25.50
CA ASN A 20 -28.01 5.95 26.28
C ASN A 20 -28.92 7.19 26.30
N ASP A 21 -28.37 8.39 26.11
CA ASP A 21 -29.10 9.66 26.01
C ASP A 21 -29.62 9.96 24.59
N GLY A 22 -29.39 9.05 23.64
CA GLY A 22 -29.79 9.16 22.25
C GLY A 22 -28.79 9.92 21.37
N THR A 23 -27.69 10.44 21.91
CA THR A 23 -26.63 11.10 21.12
C THR A 23 -25.85 10.08 20.28
N LEU A 24 -25.26 10.55 19.19
CA LEU A 24 -24.41 9.75 18.30
C LEU A 24 -22.96 10.19 18.45
N VAL A 25 -22.05 9.23 18.50
CA VAL A 25 -20.61 9.46 18.48
C VAL A 25 -19.93 8.54 17.46
N GLU A 26 -19.00 9.09 16.69
CA GLU A 26 -18.28 8.32 15.67
C GLU A 26 -17.29 7.33 16.33
N LEU A 27 -17.24 6.10 15.81
CA LEU A 27 -16.49 4.98 16.39
C LEU A 27 -14.99 5.24 16.58
N SER A 28 -14.31 5.86 15.61
CA SER A 28 -12.88 6.17 15.71
C SER A 28 -12.55 7.24 16.75
N GLN A 29 -13.50 8.12 17.11
CA GLN A 29 -13.33 9.10 18.19
C GLN A 29 -13.22 8.46 19.57
N VAL A 30 -13.83 7.28 19.76
CA VAL A 30 -13.92 6.61 21.08
C VAL A 30 -13.13 5.31 21.17
N SER A 31 -12.62 4.79 20.05
CA SER A 31 -11.81 3.56 20.01
C SER A 31 -10.40 3.82 19.48
N PRO A 32 -9.37 3.81 20.35
CA PRO A 32 -7.98 3.99 19.94
C PRO A 32 -7.50 2.95 18.92
N LEU A 33 -8.01 1.72 19.01
CA LEU A 33 -7.72 0.66 18.04
C LEU A 33 -8.27 1.00 16.66
N VAL A 34 -9.53 1.42 16.61
CA VAL A 34 -10.16 1.79 15.33
C VAL A 34 -9.50 3.04 14.77
N ALA A 35 -9.16 4.02 15.60
CA ALA A 35 -8.40 5.21 15.19
C ALA A 35 -7.04 4.86 14.57
N ALA A 36 -6.32 3.89 15.15
CA ALA A 36 -5.01 3.46 14.63
C ALA A 36 -5.10 2.71 13.29
N LEU A 37 -6.22 2.05 13.02
CA LEU A 37 -6.50 1.35 11.75
C LEU A 37 -7.17 2.27 10.71
N ALA A 38 -7.86 3.31 11.17
CA ALA A 38 -8.55 4.29 10.36
C ALA A 38 -7.54 5.27 9.76
N GLY A 39 -7.42 5.24 8.44
CA GLY A 39 -6.51 6.11 7.72
C GLY A 39 -5.10 5.53 7.61
N GLN A 40 -4.90 4.79 6.53
CA GLN A 40 -3.66 4.88 5.79
C GLN A 40 -3.96 4.51 4.34
N GLU A 41 -4.02 5.51 3.46
CA GLU A 41 -3.82 5.24 2.05
C GLU A 41 -2.34 4.92 1.84
N GLN A 42 -1.93 3.70 2.20
CA GLN A 42 -0.72 3.14 1.64
C GLN A 42 -1.08 2.73 0.21
N GLY A 43 -0.92 3.67 -0.71
CA GLY A 43 -0.95 3.37 -2.13
C GLY A 43 0.22 2.44 -2.44
N ASP A 44 -0.06 1.14 -2.55
CA ASP A 44 0.89 0.15 -3.01
C ASP A 44 1.10 0.36 -4.53
N HIS A 45 2.06 1.22 -4.87
CA HIS A 45 2.41 1.52 -6.24
C HIS A 45 3.36 0.44 -6.77
N ARG A 46 2.78 -0.51 -7.49
CA ARG A 46 3.53 -1.64 -8.05
C ARG A 46 3.94 -1.38 -9.49
N PHE A 47 5.23 -1.55 -9.76
CA PHE A 47 5.75 -1.66 -11.13
C PHE A 47 5.87 -3.14 -11.51
N TYR A 48 5.13 -3.55 -12.53
CA TYR A 48 5.15 -4.94 -13.01
C TYR A 48 6.12 -5.10 -14.18
N PHE A 49 6.96 -6.14 -14.10
CA PHE A 49 7.97 -6.45 -15.11
C PHE A 49 8.13 -7.97 -15.25
N PRO A 50 8.68 -8.46 -16.38
CA PRO A 50 9.00 -9.88 -16.55
C PRO A 50 10.05 -10.33 -15.54
N LYS A 51 9.87 -11.51 -14.93
CA LYS A 51 10.78 -12.05 -13.90
C LYS A 51 12.22 -12.21 -14.39
N GLU A 52 12.39 -12.45 -15.68
CA GLU A 52 13.67 -12.58 -16.37
C GLU A 52 14.57 -11.36 -16.16
N MET A 53 13.99 -10.17 -15.98
CA MET A 53 14.75 -8.93 -15.82
C MET A 53 15.60 -8.88 -14.54
N ILE A 54 15.28 -9.70 -13.54
CA ILE A 54 16.01 -9.81 -12.28
C ILE A 54 16.67 -11.19 -12.09
N GLU A 55 16.71 -12.02 -13.13
CA GLU A 55 17.25 -13.37 -13.02
C GLU A 55 18.78 -13.36 -13.04
N GLU A 56 19.42 -13.81 -11.96
CA GLU A 56 20.89 -13.75 -11.79
C GLU A 56 21.66 -14.46 -12.91
N ARG A 57 21.13 -15.55 -13.46
CA ARG A 57 21.77 -16.27 -14.57
C ARG A 57 21.87 -15.41 -15.84
N LEU A 58 20.89 -14.53 -16.08
CA LEU A 58 20.84 -13.65 -17.25
C LEU A 58 21.71 -12.40 -17.03
N GLN A 59 21.84 -11.94 -15.78
CA GLN A 59 22.73 -10.83 -15.42
C GLN A 59 24.22 -11.18 -15.55
N ASN A 60 24.58 -12.43 -15.23
CA ASN A 60 25.95 -12.93 -15.27
C ASN A 60 26.37 -13.48 -16.64
N ASN A 61 25.45 -13.51 -17.61
CA ASN A 61 25.78 -13.89 -18.98
C ASN A 61 26.51 -12.76 -19.73
N PHE A 62 27.48 -13.14 -20.57
CA PHE A 62 28.14 -12.24 -21.52
C PHE A 62 27.36 -12.11 -22.85
N ASP A 63 26.04 -12.34 -22.81
CA ASP A 63 25.20 -12.22 -23.99
C ASP A 63 24.94 -10.75 -24.35
N LEU A 64 24.22 -10.53 -25.47
CA LEU A 64 23.91 -9.21 -26.00
C LEU A 64 23.18 -8.30 -25.00
N PHE A 65 22.52 -8.86 -23.98
CA PHE A 65 21.63 -8.15 -23.06
C PHE A 65 22.08 -8.18 -21.59
N GLY A 66 23.18 -8.86 -21.25
CA GLY A 66 23.68 -8.96 -19.88
C GLY A 66 23.85 -7.61 -19.18
N GLU A 67 24.32 -6.58 -19.92
CA GLU A 67 24.43 -5.21 -19.39
C GLU A 67 23.05 -4.59 -19.08
N THR A 68 22.08 -4.78 -19.97
CA THR A 68 20.71 -4.31 -19.77
C THR A 68 20.07 -4.97 -18.55
N TYR A 69 20.27 -6.27 -18.34
CA TYR A 69 19.75 -6.98 -17.17
C TYR A 69 20.37 -6.48 -15.87
N ARG A 70 21.69 -6.25 -15.84
CA ARG A 70 22.37 -5.68 -14.66
C ARG A 70 21.88 -4.26 -14.35
N LEU A 71 21.73 -3.44 -15.37
CA LEU A 71 21.24 -2.07 -15.21
C LEU A 71 19.78 -2.04 -14.73
N PHE A 72 18.92 -2.91 -15.25
CA PHE A 72 17.55 -2.99 -14.76
C PHE A 72 17.51 -3.41 -13.29
N ALA A 73 18.23 -4.48 -12.93
CA ALA A 73 18.26 -5.00 -11.57
C ALA A 73 18.83 -3.99 -10.55
N SER A 74 19.74 -3.09 -10.95
CA SER A 74 20.29 -2.07 -10.05
C SER A 74 19.28 -1.01 -9.61
N HIS A 75 18.13 -0.89 -10.27
CA HIS A 75 17.04 0.02 -9.87
C HIS A 75 16.04 -0.64 -8.92
N ILE A 76 16.28 -1.89 -8.49
CA ILE A 76 15.40 -2.63 -7.59
C ILE A 76 16.19 -2.99 -6.33
N HIS A 77 15.72 -2.53 -5.18
CA HIS A 77 16.31 -2.85 -3.88
C HIS A 77 15.22 -3.18 -2.86
N ASN A 78 15.36 -4.33 -2.18
CA ASN A 78 14.41 -4.82 -1.18
C ASN A 78 12.93 -4.87 -1.65
N GLY A 79 12.71 -5.12 -2.94
CA GLY A 79 11.36 -5.17 -3.52
C GLY A 79 10.77 -3.81 -3.87
N GLU A 80 11.53 -2.73 -3.74
CA GLU A 80 11.14 -1.37 -4.13
C GLU A 80 12.02 -0.85 -5.26
N LEU A 81 11.48 0.12 -6.02
CA LEU A 81 12.23 0.86 -7.02
C LEU A 81 13.05 1.97 -6.35
N ILE A 82 14.29 2.14 -6.77
CA ILE A 82 15.22 3.20 -6.30
C ILE A 82 15.68 4.14 -7.41
#